data_AF-A0A9D8Z4G6-F1
#
_entry.id   AF-A0A9D8Z4G6-F1
#
_cell.length_a   1.000
_cell.length_b   1.000
_cell.length_c   1.000
_cell.angle_alpha   90.00
_cell.angle_beta   90.00
_cell.angle_gamma   90.00
#
_symmetry.space_group_name_H-M   'P 1'
#
loop_
_entity.id
_entity.type
_entity.pdbx_description
1 polymer ?
#
loop_
_entity_poly.entity_id
_entity_poly.type
_entity_poly.pdbx_seq_one_letter_code
_entity_poly.pdbx_strand_id
1 'polypeptide(L)' 'MLLNLVRLAGIAMVLAAIAMSQLASNIPSLLNIGLGLGGLAVFFFWPRKLASQWKTEDE' A
#
# COMPACT_ATOMS: atom_id res chain seq x y z
N MET A 1 4.32 16.66 -1.00
CA MET A 1 5.24 15.52 -0.74
C MET A 1 4.54 14.30 -0.13
N LEU A 2 3.63 14.47 0.84
CA LEU A 2 2.93 13.37 1.53
C LEU A 2 2.30 12.32 0.57
N LEU A 3 1.61 12.75 -0.48
CA LEU A 3 0.97 11.85 -1.45
C LEU A 3 1.97 10.92 -2.17
N ASN A 4 3.18 11.41 -2.44
CA ASN A 4 4.22 10.61 -3.08
C ASN A 4 4.83 9.61 -2.09
N LEU A 5 4.95 9.97 -0.80
CA LEU A 5 5.39 9.03 0.25
C LEU A 5 4.38 7.89 0.44
N VAL A 6 3.08 8.19 0.41
CA VAL A 6 2.01 7.18 0.51
C VAL A 6 2.05 6.23 -0.67
N ARG A 7 2.25 6.75 -1.88
CA ARG A 7 2.47 5.93 -3.08
C ARG A 7 3.73 5.07 -2.94
N LEU A 8 4.84 5.63 -2.45
CA LEU A 8 6.07 4.89 -2.22
C LEU A 8 5.87 3.75 -1.21
N ALA A 9 5.15 4.00 -0.11
CA ALA A 9 4.82 2.99 0.89
C ALA A 9 3.95 1.86 0.30
N GLY A 10 2.98 2.21 -0.56
CA GLY A 10 2.17 1.23 -1.29
C GLY A 10 3.04 0.32 -2.18
N ILE A 11 3.94 0.90 -2.98
CA ILE A 11 4.87 0.13 -3.83
C ILE A 11 5.80 -0.74 -2.96
N ALA A 12 6.35 -0.19 -1.88
CA ALA A 12 7.24 -0.92 -0.99
C ALA A 12 6.56 -2.16 -0.38
N MET A 13 5.28 -2.06 0.00
CA MET A 13 4.51 -3.22 0.46
C MET A 13 4.33 -4.28 -0.63
N VAL A 14 4.02 -3.87 -1.87
CA VAL A 14 3.91 -4.82 -2.99
C VAL A 14 5.25 -5.54 -3.22
N LEU A 15 6.36 -4.80 -3.23
CA LEU A 15 7.69 -5.39 -3.38
C LEU A 15 8.05 -6.32 -2.22
N ALA A 16 7.68 -5.97 -0.99
CA ALA A 16 7.88 -6.83 0.17
C ALA A 16 7.07 -8.13 0.07
N ALA A 17 5.80 -8.06 -0.37
CA ALA A 17 4.98 -9.25 -0.60
C ALA A 17 5.62 -10.18 -1.65
N ILE A 18 6.12 -9.61 -2.75
CA ILE A 18 6.80 -10.36 -3.80
C ILE A 18 8.08 -11.01 -3.27
N ALA A 19 8.91 -10.26 -2.53
CA ALA A 19 10.14 -10.80 -1.94
C ALA A 19 9.85 -11.93 -0.95
N MET A 20 8.86 -11.76 -0.06
CA MET A 20 8.46 -12.79 0.91
C MET A 20 7.91 -14.04 0.23
N SER A 21 7.18 -13.88 -0.88
CA SER A 21 6.65 -15.01 -1.65
C SER A 21 7.76 -15.88 -2.28
N GLN A 22 8.93 -15.30 -2.54
CA GLN A 22 10.08 -16.02 -3.10
C GLN A 22 10.98 -16.65 -2.03
N LEU A 23 11.07 -16.04 -0.85
CA LEU A 23 12.02 -16.44 0.20
C LEU A 23 11.48 -17.51 1.15
N ALA A 24 10.17 -17.57 1.37
CA ALA A 24 9.60 -18.35 2.45
C ALA A 24 8.50 -19.29 1.98
N SER A 25 8.84 -20.58 1.82
CA SER A 25 7.87 -21.65 1.49
C SER A 25 6.86 -21.92 2.62
N ASN A 26 7.14 -21.41 3.82
CA ASN A 26 6.36 -21.57 5.05
C ASN A 26 5.46 -20.36 5.37
N ILE A 27 5.54 -19.25 4.64
CA ILE A 27 4.59 -18.15 4.82
C ILE A 27 3.26 -18.52 4.14
N PRO A 28 2.12 -18.42 4.86
CA PRO A 28 0.81 -18.68 4.26
C PRO A 28 0.60 -17.82 3.02
N SER A 29 0.28 -18.46 1.89
CA SER A 29 0.05 -17.79 0.61
C SER A 29 -0.98 -16.66 0.70
N LEU A 30 -2.03 -16.88 1.50
CA LEU A 30 -3.08 -15.89 1.77
C LEU A 30 -2.53 -14.59 2.36
N LEU A 31 -1.50 -14.67 3.21
CA LEU A 31 -0.89 -13.51 3.86
C LEU A 31 -0.08 -12.69 2.85
N ASN A 32 0.68 -13.34 1.96
CA ASN A 32 1.40 -12.67 0.87
C ASN A 32 0.43 -12.02 -0.12
N ILE A 33 -0.65 -12.70 -0.48
CA ILE A 33 -1.70 -12.14 -1.35
C ILE A 33 -2.35 -10.93 -0.68
N GLY A 34 -2.71 -11.05 0.60
CA GLY A 34 -3.29 -9.94 1.36
C GLY A 34 -2.38 -8.72 1.44
N LEU A 35 -1.07 -8.94 1.66
CA LEU A 35 -0.08 -7.88 1.73
C LEU A 35 0.14 -7.19 0.37
N GLY A 36 0.16 -7.96 -0.72
CA GLY A 36 0.24 -7.42 -2.08
C GLY A 36 -1.00 -6.61 -2.47
N LEU A 37 -2.19 -7.14 -2.23
CA LEU A 37 -3.45 -6.44 -2.49
C LEU A 37 -3.60 -5.20 -1.60
N GLY A 38 -3.18 -5.28 -0.34
CA GLY A 38 -3.15 -4.15 0.58
C GLY A 38 -2.21 -3.05 0.09
N GLY A 39 -1.02 -3.41 -0.39
CA GLY A 39 -0.07 -2.46 -0.99
C GLY A 39 -0.65 -1.73 -2.21
N LEU A 40 -1.33 -2.45 -3.11
CA LEU A 40 -2.04 -1.86 -4.25
C LEU A 40 -3.18 -0.95 -3.80
N ALA A 41 -3.98 -1.38 -2.82
CA ALA A 41 -5.08 -0.58 -2.30
C ALA A 41 -4.58 0.74 -1.69
N VAL A 42 -3.48 0.69 -0.92
CA VAL A 42 -2.84 1.88 -0.37
C VAL A 42 -2.29 2.78 -1.48
N PHE A 43 -1.67 2.20 -2.52
CA PHE A 43 -1.15 2.97 -3.64
C PHE A 43 -2.23 3.76 -4.40
N PHE A 44 -3.37 3.14 -4.69
CA PHE A 44 -4.41 3.73 -5.53
C PHE A 44 -5.43 4.56 -4.76
N PHE A 45 -5.90 4.09 -3.60
CA PHE A 45 -7.04 4.71 -2.92
C PHE A 45 -6.64 5.69 -1.82
N TRP A 46 -5.54 5.43 -1.12
CA TRP A 46 -5.13 6.25 0.03
C TRP A 46 -4.73 7.69 -0.32
N PRO A 47 -4.02 7.97 -1.45
CA PRO A 47 -3.72 9.34 -1.86
C PRO A 47 -4.99 10.16 -2.12
N ARG A 48 -6.02 9.54 -2.71
CA ARG A 48 -7.30 10.21 -2.99
C ARG A 48 -8.02 10.57 -1.70
N LYS A 49 -8.03 9.67 -0.72
CA LYS A 49 -8.63 9.90 0.60
C LYS A 49 -7.90 10.98 1.40
N LEU A 50 -6.57 11.00 1.35
CA LEU A 50 -5.78 12.06 2.00
C LEU A 50 -6.00 13.41 1.32
N ALA A 51 -6.00 13.45 -0.01
CA ALA A 51 -6.26 14.69 -0.75
C ALA A 51 -7.68 15.25 -0.49
N SER A 52 -8.69 14.41 -0.25
CA SER A 52 -10.03 14.88 0.08
C SER A 52 -10.13 15.52 1.46
N GLN A 53 -9.32 15.09 2.43
CA GLN A 53 -9.31 15.67 3.78
C GLN A 53 -8.73 17.08 3.81
N TRP A 54 -7.86 17.41 2.86
CA TRP A 54 -7.24 18.74 2.76
C TRP A 54 -8.20 19.79 2.18
N LYS A 55 -9.34 19.39 1.60
CA LYS A 55 -10.36 20.32 1.08
C LYS A 55 -11.41 20.71 2.12
N THR A 56 -11.36 20.13 3.32
CA THR A 56 -12.39 20.28 4.36
C THR A 56 -12.00 21.26 5.48
N GLU A 57 -10.84 21.89 5.43
CA GLU A 57 -10.38 22.84 6.47
C GLU A 57 -10.82 24.30 6.24
N ASP A 58 -11.57 24.59 5.17
CA ASP A 58 -11.96 25.97 4.78
C ASP A 58 -13.46 26.28 4.91
N GLU A 59 -14.26 25.48 5.64
CA GLU A 59 -15.67 25.82 5.97
C GLU A 59 -15.87 26.14 7.45
#